data_AF-A0A8J8FDG0-F1
#
_entry.id   AF-A0A8J8FDG0-F1
#
_cell.length_a   1.000
_cell.length_b   1.000
_cell.length_c   1.000
_cell.angle_alpha   90.00
_cell.angle_beta   90.00
_cell.angle_gamma   90.00
#
_symmetry.space_group_name_H-M   'P 1'
#
loop_
_entity.id
_entity.type
_entity.pdbx_description
1 polymer ?
#
loop_
_entity_poly.entity_id
_entity_poly.type
_entity_poly.pdbx_seq_one_letter_code
_entity_poly.pdbx_strand_id
1 'polypeptide(L)' 'MKDILTEEKDYYYNENGLMVLTEAYHKERGYCCGNGCLHCPFNFEAVPEPRKSFLQIELYKANNSNPNS' A
#
# COMPACT_ATOMS: atom_id res chain seq x y z
N MET A 1 16.34 4.46 -10.03
CA MET A 1 14.90 4.12 -10.10
C MET A 1 14.72 3.23 -11.30
N LYS A 2 13.83 2.25 -11.22
CA LYS A 2 13.53 1.35 -12.34
C LYS A 2 12.96 2.15 -13.50
N ASP A 3 13.53 2.02 -14.69
CA ASP A 3 13.14 2.83 -15.85
C ASP A 3 11.80 2.39 -16.47
N ILE A 4 11.33 1.17 -16.15
CA ILE A 4 10.10 0.60 -16.72
C ILE A 4 9.32 -0.13 -15.63
N LEU A 5 8.05 0.26 -15.47
CA LEU A 5 7.08 -0.45 -14.63
C LEU A 5 6.55 -1.69 -15.37
N THR A 6 6.43 -2.79 -14.65
CA THR A 6 5.88 -4.06 -15.13
C THR A 6 4.53 -4.32 -14.47
N GLU A 7 3.47 -4.50 -15.26
CA GLU A 7 2.15 -4.91 -14.77
C GLU A 7 2.24 -6.28 -14.06
N GLU A 8 1.35 -6.53 -13.11
CA GLU A 8 1.32 -7.66 -12.16
C GLU A 8 2.47 -7.71 -11.14
N LYS A 9 3.63 -7.16 -11.48
CA LYS A 9 4.78 -7.05 -10.57
C LYS A 9 4.77 -5.75 -9.78
N ASP A 10 4.77 -4.61 -10.47
CA ASP A 10 4.91 -3.28 -9.87
C ASP A 10 3.56 -2.59 -9.67
N TYR A 11 2.59 -2.90 -10.52
CA TYR A 11 1.23 -2.37 -10.44
C TYR A 11 0.21 -3.33 -11.06
N TYR A 12 -1.07 -3.11 -10.77
CA TYR A 12 -2.20 -3.72 -11.47
C TYR A 12 -3.36 -2.72 -11.55
N TYR A 13 -4.35 -2.96 -12.42
CA TYR A 13 -5.60 -2.20 -12.41
C TYR A 13 -6.65 -2.92 -11.57
N ASN A 14 -7.26 -2.21 -10.62
CA ASN A 14 -8.37 -2.76 -9.84
C ASN A 14 -9.70 -2.74 -10.63
N GLU A 15 -10.76 -3.28 -10.04
CA GLU A 15 -12.10 -3.35 -10.64
C GLU A 15 -12.68 -1.98 -11.04
N ASN A 16 -12.19 -0.90 -10.43
CA ASN A 16 -12.59 0.47 -10.75
C ASN A 16 -11.72 1.10 -11.86
N GLY A 17 -10.82 0.33 -12.49
CA GLY A 17 -9.88 0.81 -13.49
C GLY A 17 -8.77 1.71 -12.93
N LEU A 18 -8.55 1.71 -11.61
CA LEU A 18 -7.50 2.50 -10.98
C LEU A 18 -6.19 1.71 -10.92
N MET A 19 -5.09 2.36 -11.28
CA MET A 19 -3.75 1.79 -11.12
C MET A 19 -3.37 1.70 -9.64
N VAL A 20 -3.11 0.49 -9.17
CA VAL A 20 -2.69 0.19 -7.80
C VAL A 20 -1.26 -0.31 -7.84
N LEU A 21 -0.36 0.40 -7.15
CA LEU A 21 1.02 -0.01 -6.97
C LEU A 21 1.11 -1.17 -5.97
N THR A 22 1.93 -2.16 -6.28
CA THR A 22 2.13 -3.33 -5.43
C THR A 22 3.08 -3.04 -4.28
N GLU A 23 3.10 -3.94 -3.30
CA GLU A 23 4.08 -3.91 -2.21
C GLU A 23 5.52 -4.00 -2.76
N ALA A 24 5.75 -4.79 -3.82
CA ALA A 24 7.06 -4.97 -4.44
C ALA A 24 7.61 -3.66 -5.00
N TYR A 25 6.78 -2.88 -5.70
CA TYR A 25 7.16 -1.56 -6.18
C TYR A 25 7.53 -0.62 -5.02
N HIS A 26 6.75 -0.64 -3.95
CA HIS A 26 7.02 0.20 -2.78
C HIS A 26 8.31 -0.19 -2.05
N LYS A 27 8.60 -1.49 -1.93
CA LYS A 27 9.88 -2.00 -1.39
C LYS A 27 11.05 -1.55 -2.25
N GLU A 28 10.94 -1.65 -3.58
CA GLU A 28 11.98 -1.20 -4.51
C GLU A 28 12.20 0.33 -4.45
N ARG A 29 11.14 1.12 -4.27
CA ARG A 29 11.23 2.56 -4.04
C ARG A 29 12.00 2.89 -2.74
N GLY A 30 11.90 2.04 -1.73
CA GLY A 30 12.71 2.10 -0.51
C GLY A 30 12.25 3.12 0.54
N TYR A 31 11.12 3.80 0.36
CA TYR A 31 10.58 4.73 1.36
C TYR A 31 9.06 4.90 1.28
N CYS A 32 8.43 5.29 2.40
CA CYS A 32 7.02 5.65 2.44
C CYS A 32 6.75 6.98 1.74
N CYS A 33 5.86 6.97 0.75
CA CYS A 33 5.56 8.17 -0.03
C CYS A 33 4.53 9.13 0.58
N GLY A 34 3.95 8.79 1.74
CA GLY A 34 3.00 9.65 2.44
C GLY A 34 1.57 9.69 1.88
N ASN A 35 1.26 8.95 0.82
CA ASN A 35 -0.06 8.99 0.15
C ASN A 35 -1.10 8.01 0.72
N GLY A 36 -0.71 7.12 1.63
CA GLY A 36 -1.61 6.08 2.16
C GLY A 36 -1.99 5.03 1.10
N CYS A 37 -0.99 4.45 0.45
CA CYS A 37 -1.16 3.43 -0.59
C CYS A 37 -1.69 2.10 -0.01
N LEU A 38 -2.53 1.39 -0.76
CA LEU A 38 -3.16 0.14 -0.33
C LEU A 38 -2.15 -0.92 0.16
N HIS A 39 -1.03 -1.07 -0.55
CA HIS A 39 0.00 -2.08 -0.28
C HIS A 39 1.25 -1.48 0.37
N CYS A 40 1.09 -0.52 1.28
CA CYS A 40 2.23 0.15 1.92
C CYS A 40 3.00 -0.79 2.86
N PRO A 41 4.27 -1.13 2.57
CA PRO A 41 5.07 -2.00 3.45
C PRO A 41 5.66 -1.26 4.66
N PHE A 42 5.50 0.07 4.71
CA PHE A 42 6.17 0.94 5.68
C PHE A 42 5.21 1.45 6.78
N ASN A 43 4.11 0.74 7.04
CA ASN A 43 3.14 1.07 8.08
C ASN A 43 2.69 2.55 8.07
N PHE A 44 2.55 3.12 6.88
CA PHE A 44 2.15 4.52 6.65
C PHE A 44 3.00 5.57 7.38
N GLU A 45 4.27 5.30 7.65
CA GLU A 45 5.13 6.14 8.50
C GLU A 45 5.14 7.63 8.12
N ALA A 46 5.14 7.95 6.82
CA ALA A 46 5.22 9.30 6.26
C ALA A 46 3.84 9.91 5.92
N VAL A 47 2.74 9.22 6.20
CA VAL A 47 1.40 9.76 6.00
C VAL A 47 1.12 10.78 7.12
N PRO A 48 0.63 12.00 6.82
CA PRO A 48 0.30 12.97 7.86
C PRO A 48 -0.93 12.56 8.68
N GLU A 49 -0.96 12.98 9.93
CA GLU A 49 -2.15 12.86 10.78
C GLU A 49 -3.27 13.80 10.29
N PRO A 50 -4.55 13.43 10.48
CA PRO A 50 -5.04 12.23 11.18
C PRO A 50 -5.13 10.97 10.30
N ARG A 51 -4.78 11.08 9.01
CA ARG A 51 -4.98 10.01 8.02
C ARG A 51 -4.20 8.74 8.37
N LYS A 52 -2.96 8.87 8.86
CA LYS A 52 -2.12 7.75 9.27
C LYS A 52 -2.79 6.89 10.34
N SER A 53 -3.28 7.50 11.42
CA SER A 53 -3.99 6.78 12.48
C SER A 53 -5.19 5.98 11.95
N PHE A 54 -5.99 6.58 11.07
CA PHE A 54 -7.14 5.89 10.47
C PHE A 54 -6.72 4.67 9.64
N LEU A 55 -5.71 4.82 8.78
CA LEU A 55 -5.22 3.72 7.93
C LEU A 55 -4.62 2.57 8.76
N GLN A 56 -3.91 2.86 9.84
CA GLN A 56 -3.36 1.82 10.72
C GLN A 56 -4.47 1.04 11.44
N ILE A 57 -5.54 1.71 11.87
CA ILE A 57 -6.72 1.06 12.46
C ILE A 57 -7.40 0.16 11.42
N GLU A 58 -7.55 0.62 10.17
CA GLU A 58 -8.14 -0.18 9.09
C GLU A 58 -7.32 -1.44 8.79
N LEU A 59 -5.99 -1.33 8.70
CA LEU A 59 -5.11 -2.49 8.54
C LEU A 59 -5.23 -3.48 9.70
N TYR A 60 -5.23 -3.00 10.95
CA TYR A 60 -5.41 -3.86 12.12
C TYR A 60 -6.73 -4.62 12.04
N LYS A 61 -7.83 -3.94 11.70
CA LYS A 61 -9.13 -4.59 11.54
C LYS A 61 -9.10 -5.64 10.44
N ALA A 62 -8.54 -5.34 9.28
CA ALA A 62 -8.47 -6.28 8.15
C ALA A 62 -7.72 -7.58 8.54
N ASN A 63 -6.62 -7.46 9.28
CA ASN A 63 -5.82 -8.61 9.70
C ASN A 63 -6.50 -9.47 10.79
N ASN A 64 -7.27 -8.85 11.70
CA ASN A 64 -7.92 -9.55 12.82
C ASN A 64 -9.37 -10.01 12.50
N SER A 65 -9.94 -9.55 11.38
CA SER A 65 -11.31 -9.92 10.96
C SER A 65 -11.36 -11.16 10.09
N ASN A 66 -10.22 -11.84 9.85
CA ASN A 66 -10.19 -13.13 9.17
C ASN A 66 -10.42 -14.26 10.21
N PRO A 67 -11.61 -14.91 10.25
CA PRO A 67 -11.90 -15.98 11.21
C PRO A 67 -11.12 -17.28 10.96
N ASN A 68 -10.21 -17.31 9.97
CA ASN A 68 -9.32 -18.44 9.67
C ASN A 68 -7.85 -18.14 9.95
N SER A 69 -7.52 -17.34 10.98
CA SER A 69 -6.17 -17.38 11.58
C SER A 69 -6.05 -18.52 12.58
#